data_AF-A0A522U3H5-F1
#
_entry.id   AF-A0A522U3H5-F1
#
_cell.length_a   1.000
_cell.length_b   1.000
_cell.length_c   1.000
_cell.angle_alpha   90.00
_cell.angle_beta   90.00
_cell.angle_gamma   90.00
#
_symmetry.space_group_name_H-M   'P 1'
#
loop_
_entity.id
_entity.type
_entity.pdbx_description
1 polymer ?
#
loop_
_entity_poly.entity_id
_entity_poly.type
_entity_poly.pdbx_seq_one_letter_code
_entity_poly.pdbx_strand_id
1 'polypeptide(L)'
;MLNKKTSLISILVILAAAAPAKAVCPVCAVAVGAGVGLSRWLGVDDAITGLWVGGLLAALTMWTKNWLIKKGKNFKLSGIVFAIVYYGLTIVPLFWMNVIGHPYNTLWGMDKLLLGIIIGSVVFYAGANLYFYLKTKNNGHAHFPFEKIALSVGPLVALSALFYFITR
;
A
#
# COMPACT_ATOMS: atom_id res chain seq x y z
N MET A 1 -30.44 21.87 4.79
CA MET A 1 -31.02 20.80 3.93
C MET A 1 -30.11 20.61 2.73
N LEU A 2 -29.04 19.81 2.87
CA LEU A 2 -28.14 19.50 1.76
C LEU A 2 -28.88 18.59 0.77
N ASN A 3 -29.06 19.09 -0.44
CA ASN A 3 -29.91 18.53 -1.47
C ASN A 3 -29.42 17.13 -1.90
N LYS A 4 -30.28 16.11 -1.77
CA LYS A 4 -30.04 14.72 -2.20
C LYS A 4 -29.54 14.63 -3.65
N LYS A 5 -29.88 15.62 -4.50
CA LYS A 5 -29.44 15.71 -5.90
C LYS A 5 -27.96 16.09 -6.07
N THR A 6 -27.38 16.94 -5.21
CA THR A 6 -25.95 17.32 -5.35
C THR A 6 -25.00 16.20 -4.91
N SER A 7 -25.43 15.34 -3.98
CA SER A 7 -24.68 14.13 -3.59
C SER A 7 -24.67 13.07 -4.70
N LEU A 8 -25.80 12.86 -5.39
CA LEU A 8 -25.90 11.93 -6.51
C LEU A 8 -25.10 12.37 -7.74
N ILE A 9 -25.04 13.69 -8.02
CA ILE A 9 -24.26 14.23 -9.15
C ILE A 9 -22.75 14.07 -8.90
N SER A 10 -22.29 14.26 -7.66
CA SER A 10 -20.87 14.03 -7.31
C SER A 10 -20.47 12.56 -7.45
N ILE A 11 -21.35 11.62 -7.07
CA ILE A 11 -21.14 10.17 -7.25
C ILE A 11 -21.16 9.77 -8.73
N LEU A 12 -22.05 10.37 -9.53
CA LEU A 12 -22.17 10.09 -10.97
C LEU A 12 -20.96 10.61 -11.77
N VAL A 13 -20.38 11.75 -11.37
CA VAL A 13 -19.16 12.30 -12.00
C VAL A 13 -17.94 11.42 -11.70
N ILE A 14 -17.86 10.85 -10.50
CA ILE A 14 -16.80 9.89 -10.14
C ILE A 14 -16.95 8.58 -10.95
N LEU A 15 -18.20 8.17 -11.25
CA LEU A 15 -18.49 6.98 -12.06
C LEU A 15 -18.31 7.20 -13.56
N ALA A 16 -18.56 8.42 -14.06
CA ALA A 16 -18.40 8.79 -15.47
C ALA A 16 -16.93 9.03 -15.88
N ALA A 17 -16.02 9.22 -14.92
CA ALA A 17 -14.57 9.23 -15.15
C ALA A 17 -13.97 7.82 -15.37
N ALA A 18 -14.78 6.76 -15.31
CA ALA A 18 -14.39 5.40 -15.67
C ALA A 18 -14.37 5.20 -17.20
N ALA A 19 -13.57 6.02 -17.89
CA ALA A 19 -13.14 5.76 -19.26
C ALA A 19 -12.29 4.47 -19.30
N PRO A 20 -12.19 3.77 -20.45
CA PRO A 20 -11.73 2.39 -20.49
C PRO A 20 -10.28 2.26 -19.98
N ALA A 21 -10.15 1.59 -18.84
CA ALA A 21 -8.98 0.89 -18.29
C ALA A 21 -7.64 1.08 -19.04
N LYS A 22 -7.00 2.24 -18.88
CA LYS A 22 -5.62 2.53 -19.34
C LYS A 22 -4.90 3.56 -18.44
N ALA A 23 -4.91 3.41 -17.12
CA ALA A 23 -3.81 3.84 -16.24
C ALA A 23 -4.17 3.61 -14.78
N VAL A 24 -3.22 3.12 -13.99
CA VAL A 24 -3.30 2.91 -12.55
C VAL A 24 -3.31 4.25 -11.76
N CYS A 25 -3.45 5.40 -12.44
CA CYS A 25 -2.81 6.64 -12.00
C CYS A 25 -3.56 7.53 -10.98
N PRO A 26 -4.84 7.91 -11.15
CA PRO A 26 -5.53 8.71 -10.13
C PRO A 26 -6.07 7.84 -9.00
N VAL A 27 -6.48 6.61 -9.31
CA VAL A 27 -7.27 5.79 -8.38
C VAL A 27 -6.45 5.35 -7.16
N CYS A 28 -5.16 5.08 -7.32
CA CYS A 28 -4.29 4.70 -6.20
C CYS A 28 -4.06 5.86 -5.24
N ALA A 29 -3.84 7.07 -5.77
CA ALA A 29 -3.68 8.27 -4.95
C ALA A 29 -4.99 8.62 -4.21
N VAL A 30 -6.13 8.52 -4.90
CA VAL A 30 -7.46 8.73 -4.29
C VAL A 30 -7.76 7.67 -3.25
N ALA A 31 -7.50 6.39 -3.53
CA ALA A 31 -7.74 5.30 -2.58
C ALA A 31 -6.84 5.42 -1.33
N VAL A 32 -5.55 5.70 -1.51
CA VAL A 32 -4.62 5.92 -0.38
C VAL A 32 -4.99 7.18 0.39
N GLY A 33 -5.29 8.30 -0.29
CA GLY A 33 -5.71 9.54 0.35
C GLY A 33 -7.01 9.38 1.14
N ALA A 34 -8.02 8.71 0.56
CA ALA A 34 -9.27 8.40 1.25
C ALA A 34 -9.06 7.43 2.42
N GLY A 35 -8.20 6.41 2.25
CA GLY A 35 -7.87 5.45 3.31
C GLY A 35 -7.16 6.10 4.49
N VAL A 36 -6.17 6.96 4.23
CA VAL A 36 -5.47 7.72 5.27
C VAL A 36 -6.42 8.70 5.95
N GLY A 37 -7.24 9.43 5.18
CA GLY A 37 -8.25 10.35 5.72
C GLY A 37 -9.27 9.65 6.63
N LEU A 38 -9.77 8.48 6.22
CA LEU A 38 -10.69 7.66 7.03
C LEU A 38 -10.00 7.14 8.29
N SER A 39 -8.75 6.72 8.19
CA SER A 39 -8.00 6.19 9.34
C SER A 39 -7.74 7.26 10.40
N ARG A 40 -7.44 8.50 9.98
CA ARG A 40 -7.34 9.65 10.86
C ARG A 40 -8.67 9.97 11.54
N TRP A 41 -9.78 9.85 10.83
CA TRP A 41 -11.12 10.02 11.41
C TRP A 41 -11.43 8.96 12.47
N LEU A 42 -10.94 7.73 12.31
CA LEU A 42 -11.04 6.65 13.29
C LEU A 42 -10.01 6.75 14.44
N GLY A 43 -9.12 7.75 14.42
CA GLY A 43 -8.09 7.94 15.44
C GLY A 43 -6.92 6.94 15.37
N VAL A 44 -6.69 6.31 14.21
CA VAL A 44 -5.54 5.42 13.99
C VAL A 44 -4.30 6.24 13.68
N ASP A 45 -3.16 5.91 14.31
CA ASP A 45 -1.89 6.60 14.06
C ASP A 45 -1.40 6.41 12.61
N ASP A 46 -0.85 7.48 12.04
CA ASP A 46 -0.39 7.52 10.64
C ASP A 46 0.74 6.53 10.33
N ALA A 47 1.53 6.10 11.34
CA ALA A 47 2.54 5.07 11.13
C ALA A 47 1.91 3.71 10.80
N ILE A 48 0.81 3.35 11.47
CA ILE A 48 0.10 2.09 11.24
C ILE A 48 -0.52 2.11 9.85
N THR A 49 -1.18 3.20 9.47
CA THR A 49 -1.79 3.32 8.14
C THR A 49 -0.72 3.27 7.04
N GLY A 50 0.43 3.89 7.29
CA GLY A 50 1.61 3.81 6.42
C GLY A 50 2.09 2.38 6.20
N LEU A 51 2.17 1.55 7.24
CA LEU A 51 2.57 0.13 7.11
C LEU A 51 1.71 -0.61 6.08
N TRP A 52 0.39 -0.42 6.17
CA TRP A 52 -0.56 -1.08 5.27
C TRP A 52 -0.48 -0.54 3.85
N VAL A 53 -0.34 0.78 3.69
CA VAL A 53 -0.12 1.40 2.38
C VAL A 53 1.16 0.87 1.72
N GLY A 54 2.26 0.80 2.47
CA GLY A 54 3.52 0.24 1.99
C GLY A 54 3.42 -1.23 1.60
N GLY A 55 2.78 -2.06 2.44
CA GLY A 55 2.53 -3.46 2.13
C GLY A 55 1.71 -3.65 0.85
N LEU A 56 0.67 -2.83 0.66
CA LEU A 56 -0.17 -2.85 -0.54
C LEU A 56 0.61 -2.44 -1.80
N LEU A 57 1.45 -1.41 -1.72
CA LEU A 57 2.32 -1.00 -2.82
C LEU A 57 3.35 -2.07 -3.20
N ALA A 58 3.97 -2.71 -2.21
CA ALA A 58 4.87 -3.84 -2.43
C ALA A 58 4.14 -5.03 -3.08
N ALA A 59 2.94 -5.35 -2.60
CA ALA A 59 2.10 -6.42 -3.16
C ALA A 59 1.73 -6.17 -4.62
N LEU A 60 1.28 -4.95 -4.95
CA LEU A 60 0.96 -4.55 -6.33
C LEU A 60 2.18 -4.63 -7.23
N THR A 61 3.34 -4.16 -6.76
CA THR A 61 4.60 -4.23 -7.53
C THR A 61 4.95 -5.67 -7.90
N MET A 62 4.92 -6.58 -6.91
CA MET A 62 5.21 -8.00 -7.13
C MET A 62 4.16 -8.69 -8.02
N TRP A 63 2.88 -8.34 -7.83
CA TRP A 63 1.80 -8.89 -8.63
C TRP A 63 1.91 -8.45 -10.09
N THR A 64 2.12 -7.16 -10.35
CA THR A 64 2.28 -6.59 -11.70
C THR A 64 3.50 -7.18 -12.41
N LYS A 65 4.62 -7.33 -11.69
CA LYS A 65 5.81 -8.04 -12.22
C LYS A 65 5.46 -9.47 -12.63
N ASN A 66 4.80 -10.25 -11.76
CA ASN A 66 4.43 -11.62 -12.06
C ASN A 66 3.41 -11.72 -13.20
N TRP A 67 2.46 -10.79 -13.28
CA TRP A 67 1.51 -10.71 -14.38
C TRP A 67 2.22 -10.43 -15.71
N LEU A 68 3.21 -9.54 -15.72
CA LEU A 68 3.98 -9.21 -16.92
C LEU A 68 4.84 -10.40 -17.39
N ILE A 69 5.47 -11.12 -16.44
CA ILE A 69 6.22 -12.35 -16.72
C ILE A 69 5.30 -13.40 -17.36
N LYS A 70 4.07 -13.58 -16.83
CA LYS A 70 3.07 -14.50 -17.42
C LYS A 70 2.65 -14.10 -18.83
N LYS A 71 2.81 -12.83 -19.23
CA LYS A 71 2.55 -12.33 -20.59
C LYS A 71 3.77 -12.44 -21.51
N GLY A 72 4.86 -13.08 -21.07
CA GLY A 72 6.08 -13.28 -21.85
C GLY A 72 6.96 -12.04 -21.98
N LYS A 73 6.62 -10.93 -21.32
CA LYS A 73 7.39 -9.68 -21.35
C LYS A 73 8.24 -9.60 -20.10
N ASN A 74 9.42 -10.22 -20.12
CA ASN A 74 10.35 -10.15 -19.01
C ASN A 74 11.49 -9.16 -19.33
N PHE A 75 11.63 -8.12 -18.51
CA PHE A 75 12.81 -7.26 -18.52
C PHE A 75 13.36 -7.15 -17.10
N LYS A 76 14.70 -7.15 -16.98
CA LYS A 76 15.43 -7.24 -15.70
C LYS A 76 15.01 -6.17 -14.69
N LEU A 77 14.66 -4.98 -15.16
CA LEU A 77 14.32 -3.82 -14.34
C LEU A 77 12.81 -3.67 -14.01
N SER A 78 11.97 -4.63 -14.42
CA SER A 78 10.51 -4.53 -14.27
C SER A 78 10.04 -4.26 -12.84
N GLY A 79 10.62 -4.94 -11.85
CA GLY A 79 10.28 -4.71 -10.44
C GLY A 79 10.59 -3.29 -9.98
N ILE A 80 11.76 -2.76 -10.34
CA ILE A 80 12.20 -1.41 -9.94
C ILE A 80 11.35 -0.34 -10.65
N VAL A 81 11.06 -0.52 -11.94
CA VAL A 81 10.22 0.41 -12.71
C VAL A 81 8.82 0.49 -12.11
N PHE A 82 8.18 -0.65 -11.84
CA PHE A 82 6.83 -0.65 -11.26
C PHE A 82 6.82 -0.13 -9.81
N ALA A 83 7.87 -0.38 -9.03
CA ALA A 83 8.02 0.23 -7.71
C ALA A 83 8.09 1.77 -7.83
N ILE A 84 9.00 2.30 -8.65
CA ILE A 84 9.13 3.76 -8.83
C ILE A 84 7.81 4.37 -9.29
N VAL A 85 7.12 3.73 -10.24
CA VAL A 85 5.83 4.21 -10.73
C VAL A 85 4.78 4.22 -9.62
N TYR A 86 4.56 3.11 -8.90
CA TYR A 86 3.49 3.06 -7.88
C TYR A 86 3.78 3.94 -6.66
N TYR A 87 5.03 3.99 -6.21
CA TYR A 87 5.41 4.83 -5.08
C TYR A 87 5.41 6.31 -5.47
N GLY A 88 5.94 6.67 -6.65
CA GLY A 88 5.91 8.06 -7.13
C GLY A 88 4.47 8.56 -7.26
N LEU A 89 3.60 7.74 -7.83
CA LEU A 89 2.19 8.06 -8.05
C LEU A 89 1.36 8.17 -6.77
N THR A 90 1.80 7.58 -5.65
CA THR A 90 1.11 7.68 -4.36
C THR A 90 1.73 8.75 -3.46
N ILE A 91 3.06 8.82 -3.39
CA ILE A 91 3.78 9.76 -2.53
C ILE A 91 3.69 11.19 -3.08
N VAL A 92 3.81 11.41 -4.40
CA VAL A 92 3.79 12.77 -4.98
C VAL A 92 2.46 13.48 -4.72
N PRO A 93 1.28 12.87 -4.98
CA PRO A 93 0.01 13.52 -4.65
C PRO A 93 -0.19 13.73 -3.15
N LEU A 94 0.26 12.78 -2.30
CA LEU A 94 0.18 12.94 -0.85
C LEU A 94 1.03 14.11 -0.34
N PHE A 95 2.20 14.33 -0.96
CA PHE A 95 3.05 15.47 -0.67
C PHE A 95 2.38 16.80 -1.10
N TRP A 96 1.78 16.85 -2.29
CA TRP A 96 1.05 18.04 -2.75
C TRP A 96 -0.19 18.36 -1.90
N MET A 97 -0.87 17.34 -1.38
CA MET A 97 -1.99 17.51 -0.45
C MET A 97 -1.55 17.88 0.97
N ASN A 98 -0.24 18.08 1.23
CA ASN A 98 0.34 18.35 2.55
C ASN A 98 -0.07 17.31 3.62
N VAL A 99 -0.34 16.08 3.21
CA VAL A 99 -0.67 14.97 4.11
C VAL A 99 0.61 14.43 4.77
N ILE A 100 1.71 14.44 4.02
CA ILE A 100 3.07 14.06 4.42
C ILE A 100 3.88 15.35 4.66
N GLY A 101 4.64 15.40 5.77
CA GLY A 101 5.60 16.48 6.05
C GLY A 101 5.09 17.53 7.04
N HIS A 102 4.02 17.23 7.78
CA HIS A 102 3.56 18.12 8.84
C HIS A 102 4.52 18.03 10.04
N PRO A 103 5.02 19.16 10.61
CA PRO A 103 6.00 19.13 11.68
C PRO A 103 5.51 18.42 12.95
N TYR A 104 4.19 18.42 13.19
CA TYR A 104 3.55 17.74 14.31
C TYR A 104 3.35 16.22 14.11
N ASN A 105 3.63 15.68 12.91
CA ASN A 105 3.41 14.27 12.57
C ASN A 105 4.73 13.53 12.30
N THR A 106 5.74 13.84 13.11
CA THR A 106 7.09 13.26 12.95
C THR A 106 7.36 12.18 13.99
N LEU A 107 8.06 11.12 13.58
CA LEU A 107 8.60 10.07 14.42
C LEU A 107 10.06 9.86 14.00
N TRP A 108 10.99 10.02 14.94
CA TRP A 108 12.43 10.00 14.68
C TRP A 108 12.90 10.98 13.59
N GLY A 109 12.30 12.17 13.52
CA GLY A 109 12.67 13.21 12.56
C GLY A 109 12.16 12.99 11.13
N MET A 110 11.39 11.93 10.88
CA MET A 110 10.73 11.65 9.60
C MET A 110 9.21 11.63 9.78
N ASP A 111 8.45 11.92 8.72
CA ASP A 111 6.99 11.82 8.74
C ASP A 111 6.54 10.38 9.07
N LYS A 112 5.60 10.24 10.02
CA LYS A 112 5.09 8.94 10.49
C LYS A 112 4.55 8.07 9.36
N LEU A 113 3.80 8.67 8.44
CA LEU A 113 3.19 7.96 7.32
C LEU A 113 4.25 7.44 6.36
N LEU A 114 5.25 8.28 6.04
CA LEU A 114 6.36 7.88 5.17
C LEU A 114 7.19 6.74 5.79
N LEU A 115 7.50 6.84 7.08
CA LEU A 115 8.22 5.81 7.83
C LEU A 115 7.43 4.50 7.83
N GLY A 116 6.13 4.56 8.08
CA GLY A 116 5.24 3.40 7.98
C GLY A 116 5.27 2.77 6.59
N ILE A 117 5.17 3.57 5.52
CA ILE A 117 5.23 3.07 4.13
C ILE A 117 6.54 2.32 3.90
N ILE A 118 7.68 2.88 4.29
CA ILE A 118 9.00 2.25 4.07
C ILE A 118 9.07 0.91 4.82
N ILE A 119 8.78 0.91 6.12
CA ILE A 119 8.87 -0.29 6.96
C ILE A 119 7.90 -1.37 6.49
N GLY A 120 6.64 -1.00 6.21
CA GLY A 120 5.60 -1.92 5.76
C GLY A 120 5.96 -2.58 4.43
N SER A 121 6.55 -1.82 3.51
CA SER A 121 7.03 -2.33 2.22
C SER A 121 8.14 -3.35 2.37
N VAL A 122 9.14 -3.04 3.21
CA VAL A 122 10.28 -3.92 3.48
C VAL A 122 9.82 -5.21 4.14
N VAL A 123 8.98 -5.11 5.17
CA VAL A 123 8.50 -6.28 5.92
C VAL A 123 7.61 -7.16 5.05
N PHE A 124 6.71 -6.58 4.26
CA PHE A 124 5.87 -7.34 3.33
C PHE A 124 6.72 -8.08 2.29
N TYR A 125 7.72 -7.39 1.71
CA TYR A 125 8.63 -8.00 0.73
C TYR A 125 9.48 -9.12 1.35
N ALA A 126 9.99 -8.91 2.57
CA ALA A 126 10.73 -9.92 3.32
C ALA A 126 9.86 -11.15 3.61
N GLY A 127 8.62 -10.94 4.08
CA GLY A 127 7.66 -12.01 4.33
C GLY A 127 7.30 -12.79 3.07
N ALA A 128 7.12 -12.11 1.94
CA ALA A 128 6.87 -12.75 0.65
C ALA A 128 8.07 -13.60 0.18
N ASN A 129 9.31 -13.12 0.36
CA ASN A 129 10.51 -13.89 0.03
C ASN A 129 10.75 -15.06 0.97
N LEU A 130 10.46 -14.88 2.26
CA LEU A 130 10.53 -15.94 3.26
C LEU A 130 9.60 -17.10 2.89
N TYR A 131 8.39 -16.81 2.41
CA TYR A 131 7.49 -17.84 1.88
C TYR A 131 8.12 -18.64 0.73
N PHE A 132 8.73 -17.97 -0.26
CA PHE A 132 9.37 -18.67 -1.37
C PHE A 132 10.58 -19.51 -0.91
N TYR A 133 11.34 -19.03 0.07
CA TYR A 133 12.45 -19.76 0.69
C TYR A 133 11.99 -21.00 1.47
N LEU A 134 10.92 -20.88 2.26
CA LEU A 134 10.36 -22.00 3.01
C LEU A 134 9.76 -23.04 2.07
N LYS A 135 9.08 -22.59 1.01
CA LYS A 135 8.54 -23.47 -0.03
C LYS A 135 9.62 -24.28 -0.75
N THR A 136 10.78 -23.70 -1.04
CA THR A 136 11.89 -24.44 -1.68
C THR A 136 12.51 -25.47 -0.74
N LYS A 137 12.56 -25.21 0.56
CA LYS A 137 13.00 -26.21 1.56
C LYS A 137 12.01 -27.34 1.76
N ASN A 138 10.71 -27.10 1.55
CA ASN A 138 9.66 -28.09 1.78
C ASN A 138 9.19 -28.79 0.49
N ASN A 139 10.14 -29.22 -0.35
CA ASN A 139 9.85 -29.95 -1.60
C ASN A 139 8.83 -29.23 -2.52
N GLY A 140 8.82 -27.89 -2.52
CA GLY A 140 7.89 -27.10 -3.32
C GLY A 140 6.46 -27.01 -2.77
N HIS A 141 6.19 -27.52 -1.57
CA HIS A 141 4.87 -27.51 -0.94
C HIS A 141 4.81 -26.47 0.18
N ALA A 142 3.63 -25.90 0.41
CA ALA A 142 3.38 -25.07 1.59
C ALA A 142 3.27 -25.97 2.83
N HIS A 143 3.77 -25.51 3.96
CA HIS A 143 3.70 -26.21 5.25
C HIS A 143 2.27 -26.25 5.80
N PHE A 144 1.49 -25.20 5.53
CA PHE A 144 0.10 -25.08 5.99
C PHE A 144 -0.72 -24.23 5.00
N PRO A 145 -2.06 -24.36 4.99
CA PRO A 145 -2.91 -23.54 4.11
C PRO A 145 -2.74 -22.05 4.41
N PHE A 146 -2.67 -21.23 3.35
CA PHE A 146 -2.47 -19.77 3.42
C PHE A 146 -1.12 -19.28 3.98
N GLU A 147 -0.08 -20.12 4.02
CA GLU A 147 1.27 -19.74 4.49
C GLU A 147 1.79 -18.45 3.84
N LYS A 148 1.55 -18.26 2.54
CA LYS A 148 1.92 -17.02 1.83
C LYS A 148 1.29 -15.76 2.44
N ILE A 149 0.02 -15.84 2.82
CA ILE A 149 -0.70 -14.71 3.41
C ILE A 149 -0.21 -14.51 4.85
N ALA A 150 -0.07 -15.58 5.62
CA ALA A 150 0.39 -15.52 7.01
C ALA A 150 1.80 -14.91 7.12
N LEU A 151 2.74 -15.30 6.25
CA LEU A 151 4.11 -14.78 6.28
C LEU A 151 4.24 -13.34 5.76
N SER A 152 3.36 -12.90 4.85
CA SER A 152 3.40 -11.51 4.36
C SER A 152 2.57 -10.56 5.24
N VAL A 153 1.38 -10.96 5.69
CA VAL A 153 0.45 -10.10 6.45
C VAL A 153 0.65 -10.21 7.95
N GLY A 154 1.01 -11.39 8.47
CA GLY A 154 1.24 -11.61 9.91
C GLY A 154 2.26 -10.63 10.51
N PRO A 155 3.44 -10.42 9.88
CA PRO A 155 4.39 -9.42 10.36
C PRO A 155 3.87 -7.98 10.32
N LEU A 156 3.03 -7.62 9.34
CA LEU A 156 2.40 -6.30 9.28
C LEU A 156 1.42 -6.07 10.43
N VAL A 157 0.64 -7.09 10.78
CA VAL A 157 -0.27 -7.06 11.94
C VAL A 157 0.53 -6.95 13.24
N ALA A 158 1.60 -7.73 13.39
CA ALA A 158 2.48 -7.68 14.55
C ALA A 158 3.13 -6.29 14.72
N LEU A 159 3.63 -5.71 13.63
CA LEU A 159 4.17 -4.35 13.65
C LEU A 159 3.09 -3.30 13.92
N SER A 160 1.88 -3.46 13.38
CA SER A 160 0.76 -2.56 13.68
C SER A 160 0.46 -2.52 15.17
N ALA A 161 0.46 -3.69 15.84
CA ALA A 161 0.30 -3.77 17.29
C ALA A 161 1.47 -3.11 18.03
N LEU A 162 2.71 -3.34 17.58
CA LEU A 162 3.90 -2.74 18.18
C LEU A 162 3.89 -1.20 18.07
N PHE A 163 3.56 -0.65 16.89
CA PHE A 163 3.41 0.80 16.71
C PHE A 163 2.28 1.36 17.56
N TYR A 164 1.15 0.64 17.69
CA TYR A 164 0.05 1.04 18.57
C TYR A 164 0.49 1.20 20.03
N PHE A 165 1.36 0.32 20.54
CA PHE A 165 1.91 0.46 21.90
C PHE A 165 2.96 1.58 22.03
N ILE A 166 3.70 1.89 20.96
CA ILE A 166 4.73 2.94 20.96
C ILE A 166 4.12 4.35 20.84
N THR A 167 3.00 4.49 20.13
CA THR A 167 2.34 5.78 19.87
C THR A 167 1.24 6.13 20.87
N ARG A 168 0.97 5.24 21.83
CA ARG A 168 0.06 5.46 22.97
C ARG A 168 0.83 5.92 24.19
#